data_AF-A0A7J2PLK3-F1
#
_entry.id   AF-A0A7J2PLK3-F1
#
_cell.length_a   1.000
_cell.length_b   1.000
_cell.length_c   1.000
_cell.angle_alpha   90.00
_cell.angle_beta   90.00
_cell.angle_gamma   90.00
#
_symmetry.space_group_name_H-M   'P 1'
#
loop_
_entity.id
_entity.type
_entity.pdbx_description
1 polymer ?
#
loop_
_entity_poly.entity_id
_entity_poly.type
_entity_poly.pdbx_seq_one_letter_code
_entity_poly.pdbx_strand_id
1 'polypeptide(L)' 'MKVSLHHAHIFASNLDESISFYQEMFGAEIILDLKVGGARNVMIVIGSSKINFYDQPPKDK' A
#
# COMPACT_ATOMS: atom_id res chain seq x y z
N MET A 1 -25.29 -10.80 -5.77
CA MET A 1 -23.98 -10.19 -6.10
C MET A 1 -23.25 -9.95 -4.79
N LYS A 2 -22.04 -10.50 -4.58
CA LYS A 2 -21.26 -10.22 -3.36
C LYS A 2 -20.36 -9.01 -3.60
N VAL A 3 -20.34 -8.07 -2.67
CA VAL A 3 -19.45 -6.90 -2.70
C VAL A 3 -18.10 -7.29 -2.07
N SER A 4 -17.00 -6.76 -2.60
CA SER A 4 -15.65 -6.95 -2.05
C SER A 4 -14.93 -5.62 -1.87
N LEU A 5 -13.97 -5.58 -0.94
CA LEU A 5 -13.10 -4.42 -0.76
C LEU A 5 -12.11 -4.32 -1.93
N HIS A 6 -12.19 -3.24 -2.70
CA HIS A 6 -11.32 -3.05 -3.86
C HIS A 6 -9.88 -2.75 -3.43
N HIS A 7 -9.65 -1.68 -2.66
CA HIS A 7 -8.38 -1.34 -2.02
C HIS A 7 -8.54 -0.22 -0.97
N ALA A 8 -7.51 0.01 -0.16
CA ALA A 8 -7.38 1.17 0.72
C ALA A 8 -6.11 1.98 0.39
N HIS A 9 -6.10 3.26 0.77
CA HIS A 9 -4.95 4.15 0.60
C HIS A 9 -4.32 4.42 1.96
N ILE A 10 -2.99 4.30 2.04
CA ILE A 10 -2.25 4.49 3.30
C ILE A 10 -1.05 5.42 3.03
N PHE A 11 -0.85 6.38 3.91
CA PHE A 11 0.36 7.20 3.98
C PHE A 11 1.40 6.50 4.87
N ALA A 12 2.62 6.35 4.40
CA ALA A 12 3.72 5.70 5.14
C ALA A 12 4.87 6.69 5.37
N SER A 13 5.26 6.86 6.63
CA SER A 13 6.46 7.63 7.01
C SER A 13 7.76 6.92 6.61
N ASN A 14 7.72 5.58 6.52
CA ASN A 14 8.76 4.74 5.95
C ASN A 14 8.07 3.65 5.11
N LEU A 15 8.07 3.85 3.79
CA LEU A 15 7.38 2.96 2.87
C LEU A 15 8.02 1.57 2.82
N ASP A 16 9.34 1.49 2.77
CA ASP A 16 10.03 0.21 2.63
C ASP A 16 9.83 -0.68 3.87
N GLU A 17 9.88 -0.12 5.08
CA GLU A 17 9.54 -0.87 6.31
C GLU A 17 8.07 -1.30 6.34
N SER A 18 7.17 -0.43 5.86
CA SER A 18 5.74 -0.77 5.78
C SER A 18 5.53 -1.96 4.83
N ILE A 19 6.13 -1.93 3.64
CA ILE A 19 6.03 -3.02 2.68
C ILE A 19 6.61 -4.31 3.28
N SER A 20 7.82 -4.28 3.84
CA SER A 20 8.45 -5.46 4.45
C SER A 20 7.55 -6.10 5.50
N PHE A 21 6.94 -5.32 6.38
CA PHE A 21 5.97 -5.82 7.35
C PHE A 21 4.80 -6.56 6.69
N TYR A 22 4.22 -5.99 5.62
CA TYR A 22 3.11 -6.64 4.92
C TYR A 22 3.54 -7.89 4.15
N GLN A 23 4.75 -7.92 3.60
CA GLN A 23 5.30 -9.10 2.95
C GLN A 23 5.53 -10.23 3.96
N GLU A 24 6.16 -9.94 5.10
CA GLU A 24 6.50 -10.94 6.13
C GLU A 24 5.26 -11.46 6.85
N MET A 25 4.33 -10.58 7.22
CA MET A 25 3.21 -10.94 8.09
C MET A 25 1.98 -11.42 7.33
N PHE A 26 1.79 -10.96 6.09
CA PHE A 26 0.58 -11.25 5.31
C PHE A 26 0.86 -11.89 3.95
N GLY A 27 2.13 -12.16 3.61
CA GLY A 27 2.51 -12.69 2.30
C GLY A 27 2.16 -11.75 1.16
N ALA A 28 2.22 -10.43 1.41
CA ALA A 28 1.87 -9.45 0.40
C ALA A 28 2.86 -9.48 -0.79
N GLU A 29 2.35 -9.15 -1.98
CA GLU A 29 3.17 -9.00 -3.18
C GLU A 29 3.00 -7.59 -3.76
N ILE A 30 4.11 -6.98 -4.18
CA ILE A 30 4.05 -5.70 -4.91
C ILE A 30 3.53 -5.97 -6.32
N ILE A 31 2.45 -5.28 -6.69
CA ILE A 31 1.84 -5.37 -8.01
C ILE A 31 1.99 -4.07 -8.82
N LEU A 32 2.46 -2.99 -8.17
CA LEU A 32 2.74 -1.70 -8.79
C LEU A 32 3.77 -0.94 -7.95
N ASP A 33 4.79 -0.35 -8.58
CA ASP A 33 5.71 0.59 -7.95
C ASP A 33 6.07 1.68 -8.97
N LEU A 34 5.54 2.90 -8.76
CA LEU A 34 5.72 4.00 -9.70
C LEU A 34 5.59 5.37 -9.03
N LYS A 35 6.15 6.41 -9.67
CA LYS A 35 6.00 7.80 -9.23
C LYS A 35 4.82 8.46 -9.92
N VAL A 36 3.85 8.94 -9.14
CA VAL A 36 2.66 9.69 -9.59
C VAL A 36 2.41 10.88 -8.69
N GLY A 37 2.06 12.03 -9.26
CA GLY A 37 1.70 13.23 -8.48
C GLY A 37 2.83 13.75 -7.59
N GLY A 38 4.10 13.47 -7.96
CA GLY A 38 5.27 13.89 -7.19
C GLY A 38 5.68 12.96 -6.05
N ALA A 39 5.00 11.82 -5.86
CA ALA A 39 5.33 10.84 -4.81
C ALA A 39 5.44 9.41 -5.36
N ARG A 40 6.27 8.58 -4.72
CA ARG A 40 6.29 7.13 -4.99
C ARG A 40 5.00 6.51 -4.44
N ASN A 41 4.39 5.68 -5.26
CA ASN A 41 3.16 4.95 -4.97
C ASN A 41 3.46 3.46 -5.15
N VAL A 42 3.19 2.66 -4.12
CA VAL A 42 3.35 1.21 -4.18
C VAL A 42 2.03 0.54 -3.88
N MET A 43 1.55 -0.27 -4.80
CA MET A 43 0.37 -1.10 -4.58
C MET A 43 0.81 -2.52 -4.26
N ILE A 44 0.32 -3.03 -3.13
CA ILE A 44 0.47 -4.44 -2.74
C ILE A 44 -0.87 -5.16 -2.81
N VAL A 45 -0.83 -6.47 -3.06
CA VAL A 45 -1.97 -7.37 -2.88
C VAL A 45 -1.90 -8.05 -1.52
N ILE A 46 -3.05 -8.19 -0.85
CA ILE A 46 -3.22 -8.91 0.41
C ILE A 46 -4.51 -9.73 0.35
N GLY A 47 -4.38 -11.05 0.31
CA GLY A 47 -5.52 -11.95 0.07
C GLY A 47 -6.23 -11.60 -1.26
N SER A 48 -7.50 -11.19 -1.19
CA SER A 48 -8.29 -10.78 -2.36
C SER A 48 -8.36 -9.25 -2.56
N SER A 49 -7.76 -8.46 -1.67
CA SER A 49 -7.79 -6.99 -1.70
C SER A 49 -6.38 -6.41 -1.89
N LYS A 50 -6.27 -5.09 -1.89
CA LYS A 50 -5.03 -4.35 -2.17
C LYS A 50 -4.86 -3.16 -1.23
N ILE A 51 -3.63 -2.72 -1.07
CA ILE A 51 -3.29 -1.48 -0.39
C ILE A 51 -2.42 -0.66 -1.33
N ASN A 52 -2.78 0.61 -1.55
CA ASN A 52 -1.92 1.58 -2.22
C ASN A 52 -1.26 2.48 -1.17
N PHE A 53 0.05 2.40 -1.09
CA PHE A 53 0.84 3.28 -0.24
C PHE A 53 1.29 4.53 -0.98
N TYR A 54 1.29 5.64 -0.26
CA TYR A 54 2.05 6.84 -0.61
C TYR A 54 3.32 6.89 0.24
N ASP A 55 4.46 7.15 -0.41
CA ASP A 55 5.75 7.41 0.26
C ASP A 55 5.79 8.83 0.84
N GLN A 56 4.90 9.05 1.80
CA GLN A 56 4.65 10.31 2.47
C GLN A 56 4.11 9.99 3.87
N PRO A 57 4.56 10.69 4.92
CA PRO A 57 4.01 10.52 6.26
C PRO A 57 2.52 10.91 6.30
N PRO A 58 1.71 10.30 7.18
CA PRO A 58 0.36 10.79 7.46
C PRO A 58 0.40 12.28 7.79
N LYS A 59 -0.57 13.04 7.26
CA LYS A 59 -0.70 14.46 7.62
C LYS A 59 -1.09 14.58 9.08
N ASP A 60 -0.49 15.54 9.79
CA ASP A 60 -0.95 15.94 11.12
C ASP A 60 -2.43 16.36 11.05
N LYS A 61 -3.19 16.05 12.10
CA LYS A 61 -4.61 16.42 12.21
C LYS A 61 -4.79 17.91 12.46
#